data_AF-A0A849RBF5-F1
#
_entry.id   AF-A0A849RBF5-F1
#
_cell.length_a   1.000
_cell.length_b   1.000
_cell.length_c   1.000
_cell.angle_alpha   90.00
_cell.angle_beta   90.00
_cell.angle_gamma   90.00
#
_symmetry.space_group_name_H-M   'P 1'
#
loop_
_entity.id
_entity.type
_entity.pdbx_description
1 polymer ?
#
loop_
_entity_poly.entity_id
_entity_poly.type
_entity_poly.pdbx_seq_one_letter_code
_entity_poly.pdbx_strand_id
1 'polypeptide(L)'
;MKKLIVICLFCITTHAFAIEQQRATNWCWAASVQDVIAQVGIFEPQEMVSMRLTGWLQNRPAYINEVVGLVQSYGLRAWQAGYPGSPQQLYSTLTSGWKIIAFVRPFNGPVGHYIVLEGIDSNGNVIVADPASGITAPYTLQQIYYAWRWGDSVIVGR
;
A
#
# COMPACT_ATOMS: atom_id res chain seq x y z
N MET A 1 -18.59 11.62 -48.31
CA MET A 1 -18.89 11.84 -46.87
C MET A 1 -17.74 11.28 -46.05
N LYS A 2 -16.90 12.12 -45.45
CA LYS A 2 -15.76 11.69 -44.62
C LYS A 2 -16.25 11.49 -43.18
N LYS A 3 -16.15 10.26 -42.66
CA LYS A 3 -16.46 9.96 -41.25
C LYS A 3 -15.28 10.38 -40.39
N LEU A 4 -15.49 11.37 -39.52
CA LEU A 4 -14.54 11.79 -38.51
C LEU A 4 -14.63 10.78 -37.35
N ILE A 5 -13.58 10.01 -37.10
CA ILE A 5 -13.46 9.16 -35.92
C ILE A 5 -12.87 10.03 -34.81
N VAL A 6 -13.68 10.38 -33.82
CA VAL A 6 -13.23 11.04 -32.60
C VAL A 6 -12.73 9.95 -31.66
N ILE A 7 -11.41 9.85 -31.51
CA ILE A 7 -10.78 9.00 -30.49
C ILE A 7 -10.78 9.81 -29.19
N CYS A 8 -11.73 9.54 -28.29
CA CYS A 8 -11.64 9.99 -26.92
C CYS A 8 -10.53 9.22 -26.21
N LEU A 9 -9.34 9.82 -26.08
CA LEU A 9 -8.37 9.36 -25.10
C LEU A 9 -8.94 9.61 -23.70
N PHE A 10 -9.39 8.55 -23.04
CA PHE A 10 -9.58 8.56 -21.59
C PHE A 10 -8.20 8.59 -20.95
N CYS A 11 -7.72 9.78 -20.58
CA CYS A 11 -6.63 9.91 -19.62
C CYS A 11 -7.16 9.45 -18.26
N ILE A 12 -6.92 8.19 -17.90
CA ILE A 12 -7.13 7.70 -16.54
C ILE A 12 -6.01 8.31 -15.69
N THR A 13 -6.27 9.48 -15.12
CA THR A 13 -5.38 10.06 -14.12
C THR A 13 -5.61 9.29 -12.83
N THR A 14 -4.76 8.31 -12.55
CA THR A 14 -4.68 7.66 -11.24
C THR A 14 -4.08 8.68 -10.27
N HIS A 15 -4.91 9.60 -9.77
CA HIS A 15 -4.53 10.37 -8.60
C HIS A 15 -4.50 9.36 -7.44
N ALA A 16 -3.31 9.05 -6.94
CA ALA A 16 -3.19 8.46 -5.63
C ALA A 16 -3.82 9.46 -4.66
N PHE A 17 -4.97 9.08 -4.08
CA PHE A 17 -5.50 9.84 -2.96
C PHE A 17 -4.49 9.72 -1.82
N ALA A 18 -4.25 10.82 -1.10
CA ALA A 18 -3.40 10.75 0.08
C ALA A 18 -3.97 9.70 1.05
N ILE A 19 -3.10 8.86 1.61
CA ILE A 19 -3.50 7.87 2.61
C ILE A 19 -4.10 8.55 3.84
N GLU A 20 -5.13 7.94 4.42
CA GLU A 20 -5.65 8.41 5.70
C GLU A 20 -4.65 8.10 6.82
N GLN A 21 -4.35 9.08 7.67
CA GLN A 21 -3.48 8.88 8.83
C GLN A 21 -4.05 7.79 9.76
N GLN A 22 -3.18 6.96 10.34
CA GLN A 22 -3.58 5.92 11.28
C GLN A 22 -4.33 6.53 12.48
N ARG A 23 -5.51 6.00 12.78
CA ARG A 23 -6.40 6.50 13.85
C ARG A 23 -6.06 5.94 15.24
N ALA A 24 -5.18 4.95 15.31
CA ALA A 24 -4.64 4.42 16.56
C ALA A 24 -3.15 4.11 16.43
N THR A 25 -2.44 4.02 17.56
CA THR A 25 -0.98 3.88 17.58
C THR A 25 -0.46 2.61 16.91
N ASN A 26 -1.24 1.53 16.86
CA ASN A 26 -0.85 0.27 16.24
C ASN A 26 -1.56 -0.03 14.91
N TRP A 27 -2.21 0.96 14.29
CA TRP A 27 -3.09 0.75 13.11
C TRP A 27 -2.48 1.15 11.76
N CYS A 28 -1.16 1.23 11.66
CA CYS A 28 -0.50 1.41 10.36
C CYS A 28 -0.91 0.33 9.34
N TRP A 29 -1.18 -0.90 9.79
CA TRP A 29 -1.72 -1.96 8.95
C TRP A 29 -3.16 -1.70 8.50
N ALA A 30 -4.02 -1.19 9.38
CA ALA A 30 -5.43 -0.94 9.06
C ALA A 30 -5.57 0.19 8.03
N ALA A 31 -4.81 1.27 8.22
CA ALA A 31 -4.68 2.36 7.26
C ALA A 31 -4.09 1.89 5.91
N SER A 32 -3.05 1.05 5.94
CA SER A 32 -2.47 0.48 4.71
C SER A 32 -3.47 -0.42 3.97
N VAL A 33 -4.27 -1.20 4.69
CA VAL A 33 -5.33 -2.03 4.09
C VAL A 33 -6.44 -1.15 3.51
N GLN A 34 -6.88 -0.14 4.25
CA GLN A 34 -7.86 0.84 3.79
C GLN A 34 -7.42 1.51 2.48
N ASP A 35 -6.15 1.89 2.36
CA ASP A 35 -5.58 2.45 1.14
C ASP A 35 -5.66 1.48 -0.06
N VAL A 36 -5.19 0.24 0.13
CA VAL A 36 -5.17 -0.70 -0.99
C VAL A 36 -6.56 -1.19 -1.39
N ILE A 37 -7.54 -1.28 -0.48
CA ILE A 37 -8.91 -1.67 -0.83
C ILE A 37 -9.67 -0.56 -1.55
N ALA A 38 -9.28 0.71 -1.34
CA ALA A 38 -9.82 1.83 -2.12
C ALA A 38 -9.56 1.66 -3.63
N GLN A 39 -8.50 0.93 -4.01
CA GLN A 39 -8.22 0.61 -5.40
C GLN A 39 -9.34 -0.20 -6.06
N VAL A 40 -10.16 -0.96 -5.32
CA VAL A 40 -11.31 -1.70 -5.87
C VAL A 40 -12.64 -1.02 -5.57
N GLY A 41 -12.61 0.28 -5.20
CA GLY A 41 -13.81 1.06 -4.91
C GLY A 41 -14.44 0.78 -3.56
N ILE A 42 -13.73 0.07 -2.67
CA ILE A 42 -14.18 -0.20 -1.31
C ILE A 42 -13.64 0.91 -0.40
N PHE A 43 -14.55 1.61 0.28
CA PHE A 43 -14.19 2.56 1.33
C PHE A 43 -14.75 2.06 2.66
N GLU A 44 -13.87 1.68 3.57
CA GLU A 44 -14.21 1.19 4.90
C GLU A 44 -13.34 1.94 5.94
N PRO A 45 -13.91 2.48 7.03
CA PRO A 45 -13.13 3.15 8.08
C PRO A 45 -12.12 2.19 8.73
N GLN A 46 -11.00 2.71 9.23
CA GLN A 46 -9.95 1.89 9.87
C GLN A 46 -10.48 1.08 11.07
N GLU A 47 -11.49 1.57 11.77
CA GLU A 47 -12.16 0.86 12.86
C GLU A 47 -12.85 -0.41 12.37
N MET A 48 -13.49 -0.35 11.20
CA MET A 48 -14.18 -1.48 10.58
C MET A 48 -13.18 -2.46 9.98
N VAL A 49 -12.11 -1.97 9.35
CA VAL A 49 -10.97 -2.80 8.93
C VAL A 49 -10.35 -3.52 10.14
N SER A 50 -10.21 -2.82 11.27
CA SER A 50 -9.71 -3.40 12.51
C SER A 50 -10.63 -4.50 13.04
N MET A 51 -11.93 -4.21 13.16
CA MET A 51 -12.93 -5.17 13.62
C MET A 51 -13.04 -6.39 12.70
N ARG A 52 -12.85 -6.24 11.39
CA ARG A 52 -12.86 -7.36 10.44
C ARG A 52 -11.74 -8.36 10.73
N LEU A 53 -10.57 -7.89 11.17
CA LEU A 53 -9.47 -8.78 11.54
C LEU A 53 -9.69 -9.46 12.89
N THR A 54 -10.13 -8.72 13.90
CA THR A 54 -10.12 -9.18 15.31
C THR A 54 -11.48 -9.61 15.85
N GLY A 55 -12.58 -9.36 15.14
CA GLY A 55 -13.95 -9.59 15.60
C GLY A 55 -14.52 -8.47 16.52
N TRP A 56 -13.67 -7.61 17.06
CA TRP A 56 -14.02 -6.41 17.83
C TRP A 56 -12.89 -5.38 17.78
N LEU A 57 -13.17 -4.14 18.15
CA LEU A 57 -12.21 -3.04 18.03
C LEU A 57 -10.99 -3.24 18.96
N GLN A 58 -9.78 -3.26 18.41
CA GLN A 58 -8.55 -3.42 19.19
C GLN A 58 -7.39 -2.58 18.65
N ASN A 59 -6.72 -1.81 19.51
CA ASN A 59 -5.47 -1.12 19.16
C ASN A 59 -4.25 -2.05 19.34
N ARG A 60 -4.06 -3.00 18.41
CA ARG A 60 -2.91 -3.91 18.41
C ARG A 60 -2.18 -3.95 17.06
N PRO A 61 -0.89 -4.36 17.03
CA PRO A 61 -0.19 -4.67 15.79
C PRO A 61 -0.84 -5.87 15.08
N ALA A 62 -0.69 -5.95 13.76
CA ALA A 62 -1.06 -7.12 12.97
C ALA A 62 0.17 -7.82 12.41
N TYR A 63 0.12 -9.15 12.39
CA TYR A 63 1.11 -9.97 11.70
C TYR A 63 0.89 -9.93 10.19
N ILE A 64 1.95 -10.16 9.41
CA ILE A 64 1.88 -10.02 7.96
C ILE A 64 0.90 -11.00 7.31
N ASN A 65 0.77 -12.22 7.85
CA ASN A 65 -0.21 -13.22 7.40
C ASN A 65 -1.66 -12.80 7.70
N GLU A 66 -1.88 -12.07 8.80
CA GLU A 66 -3.18 -11.46 9.10
C GLU A 66 -3.52 -10.38 8.06
N VAL A 67 -2.54 -9.56 7.67
CA VAL A 67 -2.71 -8.55 6.61
C VAL A 67 -3.03 -9.22 5.28
N VAL A 68 -2.33 -10.30 4.91
CA VAL A 68 -2.64 -11.09 3.69
C VAL A 68 -4.08 -11.58 3.70
N GLY A 69 -4.50 -12.29 4.76
CA GLY A 69 -5.85 -12.83 4.85
C GLY A 69 -6.94 -11.75 4.86
N LEU A 70 -6.66 -10.62 5.52
CA LEU A 70 -7.56 -9.48 5.56
C LEU A 70 -7.74 -8.86 4.17
N VAL A 71 -6.65 -8.59 3.44
CA VAL A 71 -6.73 -8.06 2.07
C VAL A 71 -7.49 -9.03 1.14
N GLN A 72 -7.24 -10.33 1.25
CA GLN A 72 -7.97 -11.36 0.52
C GLN A 72 -9.47 -11.37 0.84
N SER A 73 -9.86 -11.08 2.09
CA SER A 73 -11.28 -10.99 2.48
C SER A 73 -12.05 -9.85 1.79
N TYR A 74 -11.35 -8.87 1.21
CA TYR A 74 -11.93 -7.82 0.37
C TYR A 74 -11.96 -8.20 -1.12
N GLY A 75 -11.61 -9.44 -1.48
CA GLY A 75 -11.63 -9.95 -2.86
C GLY A 75 -10.40 -9.59 -3.68
N LEU A 76 -9.36 -9.01 -3.07
CA LEU A 76 -8.08 -8.74 -3.71
C LEU A 76 -7.18 -9.98 -3.72
N ARG A 77 -6.29 -10.04 -4.71
CA ARG A 77 -5.19 -11.01 -4.72
C ARG A 77 -4.09 -10.49 -3.81
N ALA A 78 -3.67 -11.29 -2.83
CA ALA A 78 -2.53 -10.94 -2.00
C ALA A 78 -1.70 -12.16 -1.60
N TRP A 79 -0.39 -11.97 -1.48
CA TRP A 79 0.52 -12.94 -0.86
C TRP A 79 1.69 -12.22 -0.20
N GLN A 80 2.28 -12.85 0.81
CA GLN A 80 3.52 -12.40 1.44
C GLN A 80 4.70 -12.73 0.52
N ALA A 81 5.58 -11.76 0.26
CA ALA A 81 6.81 -11.98 -0.47
C ALA A 81 7.89 -12.67 0.39
N GLY A 82 8.01 -12.28 1.67
CA GLY A 82 9.01 -12.80 2.61
C GLY A 82 10.33 -12.05 2.58
N TYR A 83 10.46 -11.02 1.73
CA TYR A 83 11.70 -10.25 1.54
C TYR A 83 11.42 -8.92 0.82
N PRO A 84 12.34 -7.93 0.90
CA PRO A 84 12.33 -6.77 0.02
C PRO A 84 12.65 -7.23 -1.39
N GLY A 85 11.74 -7.06 -2.34
CA GLY A 85 11.99 -7.41 -3.75
C GLY A 85 13.21 -6.66 -4.28
N SER A 86 13.89 -7.17 -5.31
CA SER A 86 14.94 -6.40 -6.00
C SER A 86 14.36 -5.13 -6.63
N PRO A 87 15.18 -4.11 -6.95
CA PRO A 87 14.69 -2.91 -7.64
C PRO A 87 13.89 -3.23 -8.93
N GLN A 88 14.32 -4.25 -9.68
CA GLN A 88 13.63 -4.70 -10.89
C GLN A 88 12.27 -5.33 -10.56
N GLN A 89 12.19 -6.16 -9.52
CA GLN A 89 10.93 -6.75 -9.06
C GLN A 89 9.96 -5.68 -8.55
N LEU A 90 10.47 -4.73 -7.76
CA LEU A 90 9.71 -3.59 -7.25
C LEU A 90 9.11 -2.79 -8.41
N TYR A 91 9.93 -2.35 -9.35
CA TYR A 91 9.46 -1.55 -10.49
C TYR A 91 8.48 -2.35 -11.34
N SER A 92 8.80 -3.59 -11.70
CA SER A 92 7.89 -4.44 -12.49
C SER A 92 6.53 -4.63 -11.79
N THR A 93 6.51 -4.77 -10.46
CA THR A 93 5.28 -4.90 -9.68
C THR A 93 4.47 -3.61 -9.76
N LEU A 94 5.07 -2.49 -9.41
CA LEU A 94 4.39 -1.19 -9.35
C LEU A 94 3.93 -0.72 -10.73
N THR A 95 4.73 -0.90 -11.79
CA THR A 95 4.34 -0.53 -13.16
C THR A 95 3.25 -1.42 -13.74
N SER A 96 3.06 -2.63 -13.19
CA SER A 96 1.95 -3.51 -13.56
C SER A 96 0.63 -3.11 -12.89
N GLY A 97 0.62 -2.05 -12.09
CA GLY A 97 -0.54 -1.56 -11.34
C GLY A 97 -0.80 -2.31 -10.04
N TRP A 98 0.15 -3.13 -9.57
CA TRP A 98 0.07 -3.79 -8.27
C TRP A 98 0.62 -2.86 -7.19
N LYS A 99 0.04 -2.92 -5.99
CA LYS A 99 0.53 -2.20 -4.81
C LYS A 99 1.32 -3.14 -3.90
N ILE A 100 2.16 -2.58 -3.03
CA ILE A 100 2.92 -3.35 -2.04
C ILE A 100 2.67 -2.75 -0.66
N ILE A 101 2.14 -3.54 0.28
CA ILE A 101 2.17 -3.17 1.70
C ILE A 101 3.52 -3.64 2.25
N ALA A 102 4.46 -2.72 2.45
CA ALA A 102 5.80 -3.02 2.92
C ALA A 102 5.90 -2.91 4.45
N PHE A 103 6.56 -3.88 5.07
CA PHE A 103 6.91 -3.87 6.48
C PHE A 103 8.34 -3.34 6.66
N VAL A 104 8.44 -2.20 7.32
CA VAL A 104 9.65 -1.38 7.46
C VAL A 104 10.01 -1.15 8.93
N ARG A 105 11.26 -0.78 9.20
CA ARG A 105 11.78 -0.49 10.55
C ARG A 105 12.65 0.77 10.54
N PRO A 106 12.06 1.98 10.36
CA PRO A 106 12.82 3.23 10.21
C PRO A 106 13.60 3.61 11.47
N PHE A 107 13.19 3.13 12.65
CA PHE A 107 13.88 3.35 13.92
C PHE A 107 14.35 2.02 14.54
N ASN A 108 15.39 2.08 15.37
CA ASN A 108 15.80 0.93 16.18
C ASN A 108 14.79 0.71 17.31
N GLY A 109 13.86 -0.22 17.11
CA GLY A 109 12.85 -0.60 18.09
C GLY A 109 12.19 -1.94 17.75
N PRO A 110 11.44 -2.54 18.70
CA PRO A 110 10.83 -3.86 18.50
C PRO A 110 9.62 -3.84 17.56
N VAL A 111 9.00 -2.67 17.36
CA VAL A 111 7.78 -2.50 16.57
C VAL A 111 8.14 -2.00 15.17
N GLY A 112 7.74 -2.76 14.15
CA GLY A 112 7.84 -2.31 12.75
C GLY A 112 6.64 -1.47 12.34
N HIS A 113 6.67 -0.98 11.11
CA HIS A 113 5.65 -0.10 10.55
C HIS A 113 5.24 -0.60 9.17
N TYR A 114 3.96 -0.46 8.83
CA TYR A 114 3.46 -0.76 7.49
C TYR A 114 3.31 0.54 6.71
N ILE A 115 3.80 0.54 5.47
CA ILE A 115 3.62 1.60 4.48
C ILE A 115 3.10 0.98 3.18
N VAL A 116 2.54 1.79 2.29
CA VAL A 116 2.14 1.34 0.95
C VAL A 116 3.06 1.92 -0.10
N LEU A 117 3.64 1.07 -0.94
CA LEU A 117 4.33 1.47 -2.16
C LEU A 117 3.29 1.40 -3.29
N GLU A 118 2.95 2.56 -3.85
CA GLU A 118 1.77 2.71 -4.70
C GLU A 118 2.08 2.72 -6.20
N GLY A 119 3.27 3.18 -6.57
CA GLY A 119 3.62 3.44 -7.96
C GLY A 119 5.01 4.04 -8.12
N ILE A 120 5.33 4.44 -9.35
CA ILE A 120 6.58 5.10 -9.71
C ILE A 120 6.25 6.48 -10.31
N ASP A 121 6.92 7.53 -9.84
CA ASP A 121 6.77 8.88 -10.38
C ASP A 121 7.57 9.06 -11.70
N SER A 122 7.44 10.22 -12.34
CA SER A 122 8.14 10.52 -13.60
C SER A 122 9.68 10.57 -13.48
N ASN A 123 10.21 10.66 -12.26
CA ASN A 123 11.64 10.70 -11.99
C ASN A 123 12.20 9.31 -11.60
N GLY A 124 11.35 8.27 -11.58
CA GLY A 124 11.73 6.93 -11.15
C GLY A 124 11.72 6.71 -9.63
N ASN A 125 11.23 7.68 -8.85
CA ASN A 125 11.04 7.49 -7.42
C ASN A 125 9.79 6.67 -7.14
N VAL A 126 9.78 5.97 -6.02
CA VAL A 126 8.63 5.20 -5.58
C VAL A 126 7.70 6.12 -4.80
N ILE A 127 6.42 6.12 -5.15
CA ILE A 127 5.37 6.82 -4.41
C ILE A 127 5.05 5.99 -3.17
N VAL A 128 5.28 6.56 -1.99
CA VAL A 128 5.07 5.92 -0.69
C VAL A 128 3.98 6.64 0.06
N ALA A 129 2.96 5.90 0.47
CA ALA A 129 1.94 6.31 1.41
C ALA A 129 2.31 5.84 2.83
N ASP A 130 2.49 6.81 3.73
CA ASP A 130 2.85 6.57 5.14
C ASP A 130 1.65 6.81 6.07
N PRO A 131 1.06 5.75 6.66
CA PRO A 131 -0.01 5.87 7.64
C PRO A 131 0.32 6.72 8.86
N ALA A 132 1.58 6.78 9.31
CA ALA A 132 1.91 7.49 10.54
C ALA A 132 1.71 9.01 10.39
N SER A 133 2.02 9.52 9.21
CA SER A 133 1.91 10.95 8.87
C SER A 133 0.66 11.29 8.05
N GLY A 134 0.02 10.32 7.40
CA GLY A 134 -1.04 10.58 6.42
C GLY A 134 -0.51 11.21 5.13
N ILE A 135 0.79 11.10 4.86
CA ILE A 135 1.45 11.71 3.71
C ILE A 135 1.74 10.65 2.66
N THR A 136 1.44 10.98 1.40
CA THR A 136 1.87 10.23 0.23
C THR A 136 2.91 11.07 -0.52
N ALA A 137 4.15 10.57 -0.66
CA ALA A 137 5.27 11.32 -1.23
C ALA A 137 6.26 10.42 -1.99
N PRO A 138 7.04 10.96 -2.94
CA PRO A 138 8.08 10.20 -3.64
C PRO A 138 9.32 9.97 -2.77
N TYR A 139 9.86 8.75 -2.80
CA TYR A 139 11.11 8.35 -2.15
C TYR A 139 12.03 7.60 -3.11
N THR A 140 13.33 7.80 -2.93
CA THR A 140 14.37 7.05 -3.67
C THR A 140 14.46 5.60 -3.21
N LEU A 141 15.04 4.74 -4.05
CA LEU A 141 15.37 3.36 -3.66
C LEU A 141 16.27 3.35 -2.41
N GLN A 142 17.26 4.24 -2.32
CA GLN A 142 18.15 4.29 -1.17
C GLN A 142 17.38 4.51 0.14
N GLN A 143 16.40 5.42 0.13
CA GLN A 143 15.56 5.66 1.30
C GLN A 143 14.76 4.42 1.65
N ILE A 144 14.08 3.79 0.69
CA ILE A 144 13.21 2.63 0.96
C ILE A 144 14.00 1.42 1.49
N TYR A 145 15.11 1.08 0.85
CA TYR A 145 15.86 -0.13 1.23
C TYR A 145 16.68 0.08 2.51
N TYR A 146 17.26 1.27 2.71
CA TYR A 146 18.24 1.48 3.77
C TYR A 146 17.78 2.38 4.91
N ALA A 147 17.06 3.48 4.62
CA ALA A 147 16.57 4.38 5.68
C ALA A 147 15.31 3.80 6.34
N TRP A 148 14.35 3.35 5.55
CA TRP A 148 13.15 2.66 6.02
C TRP A 148 13.44 1.23 6.46
N ARG A 149 14.54 0.63 5.99
CA ARG A 149 14.94 -0.75 6.33
C ARG A 149 13.81 -1.74 6.04
N TRP A 150 13.33 -1.72 4.79
CA TRP A 150 12.34 -2.67 4.29
C TRP A 150 12.81 -4.10 4.58
N GLY A 151 11.97 -4.89 5.26
CA GLY A 151 12.29 -6.27 5.64
C GLY A 151 11.37 -7.33 5.03
N ASP A 152 10.11 -7.01 4.77
CA ASP A 152 9.12 -7.94 4.21
C ASP A 152 7.97 -7.17 3.54
N SER A 153 7.10 -7.82 2.78
CA SER A 153 5.95 -7.18 2.17
C SER A 153 4.80 -8.14 1.83
N VAL A 154 3.62 -7.53 1.67
CA VAL A 154 2.47 -8.14 1.00
C VAL A 154 2.33 -7.51 -0.37
N ILE A 155 2.35 -8.35 -1.40
CA ILE A 155 2.05 -7.95 -2.78
C ILE A 155 0.55 -7.97 -2.96
N VAL A 156 -0.05 -6.89 -3.49
CA VAL A 156 -1.51 -6.72 -3.60
C VAL A 156 -1.90 -6.37 -5.04
N GLY A 157 -2.79 -7.16 -5.62
CA GLY A 157 -3.32 -6.96 -6.97
C GLY A 157 -4.85 -7.07 -7.02
N ARG A 158 -5.44 -6.48 -8.06
CA ARG A 158 -6.84 -6.69 -8.43
C ARG A 158 -7.08 -8.09 -8.99
#